data_AF-A0A2S9YKR6-F1
#
_entry.id   AF-A0A2S9YKR6-F1
#
_cell.length_a   1.000
_cell.length_b   1.000
_cell.length_c   1.000
_cell.angle_alpha   90.00
_cell.angle_beta   90.00
_cell.angle_gamma   90.00
#
_symmetry.space_group_name_H-M   'P 1'
#
loop_
_entity.id
_entity.type
_entity.pdbx_description
1 polymer ?
#
loop_
_entity_poly.entity_id
_entity_poly.type
_entity_poly.pdbx_seq_one_letter_code
_entity_poly.pdbx_strand_id
1 'polypeptide(L)'
;MLSAVLRITRGDSAVLIGGDAPLGSWERLDGRNPELLRAEAIRVPHHCGHATEGGTEWTEYEQLYTAVNAKLSVVSVGTNNGYEHPQTEHLVAARRGGQCRLICTQLTPRCHHNPPELREAMKDQATMVEPPYRHWDEDGKPRSTEVPCAGSVVAWIDAGGKLHHEPSAGSEHSKLLLRVDGPLCQQALD
;
A
#
# COMPACT_ATOMS: atom_id res chain seq x y z
N MET A 1 -8.84 -18.17 -6.70
CA MET A 1 -7.53 -18.02 -6.03
C MET A 1 -7.70 -18.35 -4.56
N LEU A 2 -6.70 -18.93 -3.89
CA LEU A 2 -6.73 -19.16 -2.44
C LEU A 2 -5.76 -18.16 -1.79
N SER A 3 -6.28 -17.38 -0.84
CA SER A 3 -5.50 -16.39 -0.08
C SER A 3 -5.71 -16.63 1.41
N ALA A 4 -4.66 -16.46 2.20
CA ALA A 4 -4.73 -16.44 3.65
C ALA A 4 -4.51 -15.02 4.15
N VAL A 5 -5.34 -14.58 5.10
CA VAL A 5 -5.14 -13.31 5.79
C VAL A 5 -4.28 -13.58 7.02
N LEU A 6 -3.12 -12.95 7.10
CA LEU A 6 -2.21 -13.06 8.24
C LEU A 6 -2.38 -11.85 9.15
N ARG A 7 -2.62 -12.09 10.44
CA ARG A 7 -2.60 -11.09 11.50
C ARG A 7 -1.34 -11.28 12.34
N ILE A 8 -0.50 -10.26 12.39
CA ILE A 8 0.71 -10.22 13.24
C ILE A 8 0.40 -9.31 14.41
N THR A 9 0.50 -9.81 15.64
CA THR A 9 0.13 -9.06 16.84
C THR A 9 1.29 -8.91 17.82
N ARG A 10 1.27 -7.81 18.57
CA ARG A 10 2.08 -7.63 19.77
C ARG A 10 1.34 -6.70 20.73
N GLY A 11 0.91 -7.25 21.87
CA GLY A 11 -0.04 -6.54 22.73
C GLY A 11 -1.33 -6.25 21.97
N ASP A 12 -1.82 -5.01 22.08
CA ASP A 12 -3.06 -4.57 21.43
C ASP A 12 -2.86 -4.13 19.98
N SER A 13 -1.61 -4.06 19.50
CA SER A 13 -1.30 -3.62 18.14
C SER A 13 -1.19 -4.78 17.17
N ALA A 14 -1.66 -4.54 15.95
CA ALA A 14 -1.70 -5.55 14.90
C ALA A 14 -1.35 -4.98 13.52
N VAL A 15 -0.79 -5.84 12.68
CA VAL A 15 -0.63 -5.63 11.24
C VAL A 15 -1.33 -6.74 10.49
N LEU A 16 -2.07 -6.40 9.44
CA LEU A 16 -2.75 -7.35 8.56
C LEU A 16 -2.06 -7.45 7.21
N ILE A 17 -1.94 -8.69 6.70
CA ILE A 17 -1.45 -8.97 5.35
C ILE A 17 -2.54 -9.74 4.63
N GLY A 18 -3.18 -9.08 3.66
CA GLY A 18 -4.35 -9.59 2.95
C GLY A 18 -4.07 -10.59 1.83
N GLY A 19 -2.83 -10.68 1.35
CA GLY A 19 -2.53 -11.38 0.10
C GLY A 19 -3.43 -10.86 -1.02
N ASP A 20 -4.12 -11.76 -1.71
CA ASP A 20 -5.13 -11.45 -2.73
C ASP A 20 -6.52 -11.89 -2.25
N ALA A 21 -6.81 -11.73 -0.95
CA ALA A 21 -8.10 -12.14 -0.39
C ALA A 21 -9.22 -11.20 -0.87
N PRO A 22 -10.30 -11.73 -1.47
CA PRO A 22 -11.43 -10.91 -1.93
C PRO A 22 -12.31 -10.46 -0.76
N LEU A 23 -13.14 -9.44 -0.97
CA LEU A 23 -14.02 -8.84 0.05
C LEU A 23 -14.87 -9.89 0.78
N GLY A 24 -15.37 -10.91 0.08
CA GLY A 24 -16.11 -11.99 0.73
C GLY A 24 -15.32 -12.79 1.76
N SER A 25 -13.99 -12.88 1.62
CA SER A 25 -13.14 -13.49 2.65
C SER A 25 -13.03 -12.60 3.88
N TRP A 26 -12.94 -11.28 3.69
CA TRP A 26 -12.90 -10.31 4.77
C TRP A 26 -14.25 -10.20 5.49
N GLU A 27 -15.36 -10.19 4.77
CA GLU A 27 -16.72 -10.22 5.33
C GLU A 27 -16.92 -11.44 6.23
N ARG A 28 -16.47 -12.62 5.79
CA ARG A 28 -16.56 -13.84 6.62
C ARG A 28 -15.68 -13.77 7.85
N LEU A 29 -14.52 -13.11 7.78
CA LEU A 29 -13.66 -12.90 8.94
C LEU A 29 -14.33 -11.92 9.91
N ASP A 30 -14.90 -10.83 9.41
CA ASP A 30 -15.65 -9.85 10.18
C ASP A 30 -16.82 -10.52 10.91
N GLY A 31 -17.69 -11.23 10.18
CA GLY A 31 -18.86 -11.90 10.77
C GLY A 31 -18.53 -13.00 11.78
N ARG A 32 -17.32 -13.58 11.75
CA ARG A 32 -16.87 -14.58 12.72
C ARG A 32 -16.20 -13.96 13.95
N ASN A 33 -15.38 -12.93 13.74
CA ASN A 33 -14.66 -12.26 14.81
C ASN A 33 -14.17 -10.86 14.33
N PRO A 34 -15.00 -9.82 14.50
CA PRO A 34 -14.67 -8.47 14.03
C PRO A 34 -13.36 -7.91 14.62
N GLU A 35 -13.05 -8.27 15.86
CA GLU A 35 -11.84 -7.81 16.56
C GLU A 35 -10.54 -8.30 15.89
N LEU A 36 -10.60 -9.39 15.11
CA LEU A 36 -9.46 -9.87 14.34
C LEU A 36 -9.16 -9.01 13.10
N LEU A 37 -10.06 -8.11 12.70
CA LEU A 37 -9.83 -7.19 11.59
C LEU A 37 -9.24 -5.85 12.03
N ARG A 38 -9.45 -5.42 13.27
CA ARG A 38 -8.88 -4.16 13.77
C ARG A 38 -7.35 -4.20 13.79
N ALA A 39 -6.69 -3.33 13.05
CA ALA A 39 -5.22 -3.31 12.96
C ALA A 39 -4.68 -1.90 12.77
N GLU A 40 -3.44 -1.63 13.17
CA GLU A 40 -2.80 -0.32 12.95
C GLU A 40 -2.33 -0.15 11.51
N ALA A 41 -2.00 -1.25 10.83
CA ALA A 41 -1.60 -1.26 9.43
C ALA A 41 -2.17 -2.44 8.65
N ILE A 42 -2.38 -2.25 7.35
CA ILE A 42 -2.77 -3.30 6.40
C ILE A 42 -1.91 -3.24 5.14
N ARG A 43 -1.41 -4.38 4.68
CA ARG A 43 -1.05 -4.54 3.26
C ARG A 43 -2.34 -4.85 2.50
N VAL A 44 -2.79 -3.86 1.72
CA VAL A 44 -4.06 -3.88 0.98
C VAL A 44 -4.09 -5.10 0.06
N PRO A 45 -5.21 -5.85 0.01
CA PRO A 45 -5.30 -7.05 -0.80
C PRO A 45 -5.18 -6.76 -2.30
N HIS A 46 -4.75 -7.78 -3.06
CA HIS A 46 -4.80 -7.82 -4.52
C HIS A 46 -4.12 -6.63 -5.20
N HIS A 47 -3.01 -6.16 -4.64
CA HIS A 47 -2.30 -4.99 -5.16
C HIS A 47 -3.18 -3.73 -5.26
N CYS A 48 -4.26 -3.66 -4.47
CA CYS A 48 -5.27 -2.61 -4.55
C CYS A 48 -6.03 -2.61 -5.90
N GLY A 49 -6.18 -3.79 -6.50
CA GLY A 49 -6.94 -4.07 -7.69
C GLY A 49 -8.32 -4.67 -7.42
N HIS A 50 -8.96 -5.20 -8.46
CA HIS A 50 -10.31 -5.75 -8.33
C HIS A 50 -10.37 -6.94 -7.36
N ALA A 51 -11.15 -6.81 -6.29
CA ALA A 51 -11.25 -7.84 -5.26
C ALA A 51 -12.63 -7.87 -4.56
N THR A 52 -13.71 -7.52 -5.26
CA THR A 52 -15.05 -7.41 -4.65
C THR A 52 -15.81 -8.74 -4.58
N GLU A 53 -15.26 -9.85 -5.07
CA GLU A 53 -16.03 -11.09 -5.18
C GLU A 53 -16.33 -11.79 -3.84
N GLY A 54 -17.37 -12.63 -3.87
CA GLY A 54 -17.66 -13.63 -2.84
C GLY A 54 -18.30 -13.12 -1.55
N GLY A 55 -18.54 -11.80 -1.46
CA GLY A 55 -19.30 -11.16 -0.39
C GLY A 55 -20.80 -11.17 -0.66
N THR A 56 -21.58 -11.11 0.40
CA THR A 56 -23.05 -10.95 0.35
C THR A 56 -23.45 -9.54 0.75
N GLU A 57 -22.85 -9.04 1.83
CA GLU A 57 -23.09 -7.70 2.35
C GLU A 57 -21.95 -6.75 1.96
N TRP A 58 -20.73 -7.26 1.79
CA TRP A 58 -19.58 -6.45 1.41
C TRP A 58 -19.46 -6.32 -0.11
N THR A 59 -19.95 -5.21 -0.64
CA THR A 59 -19.91 -4.88 -2.08
C THR A 59 -18.94 -3.74 -2.41
N GLU A 60 -18.52 -2.96 -1.42
CA GLU A 60 -17.69 -1.77 -1.57
C GLU A 60 -16.40 -1.87 -0.76
N TYR A 61 -15.29 -1.37 -1.30
CA TYR A 61 -14.00 -1.39 -0.59
C TYR A 61 -14.00 -0.59 0.72
N GLU A 62 -14.92 0.36 0.87
CA GLU A 62 -15.06 1.17 2.10
C GLU A 62 -15.32 0.30 3.33
N GLN A 63 -16.02 -0.83 3.16
CA GLN A 63 -16.31 -1.76 4.24
C GLN A 63 -15.04 -2.41 4.77
N LEU A 64 -14.11 -2.79 3.88
CA LEU A 64 -12.79 -3.29 4.28
C LEU A 64 -12.01 -2.26 5.09
N TYR A 65 -11.90 -1.02 4.60
CA TYR A 65 -11.15 0.02 5.29
C TYR A 65 -11.79 0.41 6.62
N THR A 66 -13.12 0.40 6.70
CA THR A 66 -13.88 0.67 7.92
C THR A 66 -13.72 -0.43 8.97
N ALA A 67 -13.80 -1.70 8.57
CA ALA A 67 -13.62 -2.83 9.47
C ALA A 67 -12.19 -2.89 10.01
N VAL A 68 -11.21 -2.67 9.14
CA VAL A 68 -9.79 -2.69 9.53
C VAL A 68 -9.40 -1.49 10.37
N ASN A 69 -9.89 -0.29 10.02
CA ASN A 69 -9.59 0.99 10.67
C ASN A 69 -8.08 1.20 10.90
N ALA A 70 -7.30 0.92 9.86
CA ALA A 70 -5.85 1.10 9.89
C ALA A 70 -5.47 2.58 9.83
N LYS A 71 -4.35 2.92 10.47
CA LYS A 71 -3.69 4.21 10.29
C LYS A 71 -2.83 4.23 9.03
N LEU A 72 -2.33 3.07 8.62
CA LEU A 72 -1.45 2.88 7.47
C LEU A 72 -1.97 1.77 6.53
N SER A 73 -2.13 2.11 5.25
CA SER A 73 -2.45 1.17 4.17
C SER A 73 -1.28 1.10 3.19
N VAL A 74 -0.70 -0.09 3.05
CA VAL A 74 0.43 -0.35 2.15
C VAL A 74 -0.05 -1.05 0.89
N VAL A 75 0.19 -0.43 -0.25
CA VAL A 75 -0.13 -0.99 -1.56
C VAL A 75 1.14 -1.60 -2.16
N SER A 76 1.15 -2.92 -2.26
CA SER A 76 2.18 -3.62 -3.02
C SER A 76 1.88 -3.44 -4.51
N VAL A 77 2.62 -2.61 -5.24
CA VAL A 77 2.37 -2.36 -6.67
C VAL A 77 3.67 -1.96 -7.36
N GLY A 78 3.78 -2.30 -8.64
CA GLY A 78 4.92 -1.94 -9.47
C GLY A 78 4.65 -0.74 -10.38
N THR A 79 5.71 -0.01 -10.74
CA THR A 79 5.63 1.11 -11.69
C THR A 79 5.10 0.68 -13.05
N ASN A 80 5.57 -0.47 -13.53
CA ASN A 80 5.20 -1.02 -14.84
C ASN A 80 3.98 -1.94 -14.75
N ASN A 81 3.07 -1.70 -13.81
CA ASN A 81 1.88 -2.53 -13.73
C ASN A 81 0.97 -2.24 -14.94
N GLY A 82 0.65 -3.29 -15.71
CA GLY A 82 -0.29 -3.22 -16.83
C GLY A 82 -1.75 -3.45 -16.43
N TYR A 83 -2.02 -3.54 -15.13
CA TYR A 83 -3.33 -3.85 -14.56
C TYR A 83 -4.06 -2.62 -14.03
N GLU A 84 -3.48 -1.43 -14.23
CA GLU A 84 -4.01 -0.14 -13.76
C GLU A 84 -4.18 -0.01 -12.24
N HIS A 85 -3.40 -0.78 -11.47
CA HIS A 85 -3.40 -0.70 -10.01
C HIS A 85 -2.55 0.49 -9.51
N PRO A 86 -2.83 1.05 -8.31
CA PRO A 86 -4.06 0.86 -7.54
C PRO A 86 -5.30 1.40 -8.29
N GLN A 87 -6.43 0.72 -8.13
CA GLN A 87 -7.73 1.21 -8.61
C GLN A 87 -8.18 2.44 -7.81
N THR A 88 -8.77 3.42 -8.50
CA THR A 88 -9.22 4.69 -7.91
C THR A 88 -10.23 4.46 -6.78
N GLU A 89 -11.12 3.48 -6.95
CA GLU A 89 -12.17 3.12 -6.01
C GLU A 89 -11.60 2.75 -4.64
N HIS A 90 -10.46 2.05 -4.60
CA HIS A 90 -9.78 1.77 -3.35
C HIS A 90 -9.18 3.02 -2.70
N LEU A 91 -8.66 3.97 -3.49
CA LEU A 91 -8.08 5.21 -2.97
C LEU A 91 -9.17 6.09 -2.33
N VAL A 92 -10.33 6.17 -2.98
CA VAL A 92 -11.53 6.83 -2.46
C VAL A 92 -12.00 6.15 -1.18
N ALA A 93 -12.11 4.83 -1.20
CA ALA A 93 -12.56 4.04 -0.05
C ALA A 93 -11.60 4.15 1.15
N ALA A 94 -10.29 4.14 0.92
CA ALA A 94 -9.27 4.32 1.96
C ALA A 94 -9.39 5.67 2.67
N ARG A 95 -9.73 6.73 1.91
CA ARG A 95 -9.98 8.08 2.43
C ARG A 95 -11.28 8.14 3.23
N ARG A 96 -12.37 7.56 2.73
CA ARG A 96 -13.70 7.62 3.34
C ARG A 96 -13.83 6.74 4.59
N GLY A 97 -13.46 5.46 4.47
CA GLY A 97 -13.72 4.46 5.51
C GLY A 97 -12.68 4.42 6.65
N GLY A 98 -11.41 4.76 6.36
CA GLY A 98 -10.33 4.57 7.34
C GLY A 98 -9.57 5.83 7.75
N GLN A 99 -9.73 6.96 7.05
CA GLN A 99 -8.83 8.12 7.15
C GLN A 99 -7.34 7.72 7.18
N CYS A 100 -7.00 6.67 6.43
CA CYS A 100 -5.73 5.98 6.56
C CYS A 100 -4.69 6.59 5.60
N ARG A 101 -3.43 6.66 6.05
CA ARG A 101 -2.34 7.04 5.17
C ARG A 101 -2.07 5.89 4.20
N LEU A 102 -2.17 6.15 2.90
CA LEU A 102 -1.86 5.17 1.87
C LEU A 102 -0.43 5.37 1.33
N ILE A 103 0.33 4.29 1.22
CA ILE A 103 1.70 4.28 0.67
C ILE A 103 1.85 3.14 -0.33
N CYS A 104 2.38 3.45 -1.52
CA CYS A 104 2.72 2.45 -2.54
C CYS A 104 4.19 2.03 -2.42
N THR A 105 4.46 0.76 -2.72
CA THR A 105 5.84 0.19 -2.80
C THR A 105 6.62 0.65 -4.03
N GLN A 106 5.95 1.12 -5.08
CA GLN A 106 6.54 1.86 -6.20
C GLN A 106 5.53 2.92 -6.68
N LEU A 107 5.98 4.01 -7.32
CA LEU A 107 5.05 4.93 -7.98
C LEU A 107 4.49 4.28 -9.23
N THR A 108 3.22 4.52 -9.50
CA THR A 108 2.53 4.13 -10.74
C THR A 108 2.17 5.39 -11.53
N PRO A 109 1.60 5.30 -12.73
CA PRO A 109 1.01 6.47 -13.38
C PRO A 109 -0.17 7.10 -12.62
N ARG A 110 -0.87 6.32 -11.78
CA ARG A 110 -1.85 6.85 -10.79
C ARG A 110 -1.16 7.60 -9.65
N CYS A 111 0.13 7.36 -9.47
CA CYS A 111 1.16 8.08 -8.72
C CYS A 111 1.39 9.57 -9.07
N HIS A 112 1.71 9.73 -10.36
CA HIS A 112 2.44 10.85 -10.93
C HIS A 112 2.31 10.77 -12.45
N HIS A 113 2.21 11.93 -13.11
CA HIS A 113 1.96 12.01 -14.56
C HIS A 113 3.12 11.46 -15.39
N ASN A 114 4.34 11.53 -14.86
CA ASN A 114 5.55 11.06 -15.54
C ASN A 114 6.50 10.37 -14.55
N PRO A 115 6.23 9.11 -14.14
CA PRO A 115 7.11 8.39 -13.23
C PRO A 115 8.57 8.28 -13.74
N PRO A 116 8.84 8.06 -15.05
CA PRO A 116 10.20 8.05 -15.58
C PRO A 116 10.99 9.34 -15.35
N GLU A 117 10.37 10.51 -15.55
CA GLU A 117 11.03 11.81 -15.31
C GLU A 117 11.41 12.00 -13.84
N LEU A 118 10.52 11.60 -12.93
CA LEU A 118 10.82 11.62 -11.50
C LEU A 118 11.97 10.65 -11.17
N ARG A 119 12.05 9.48 -11.79
CA ARG A 119 13.21 8.59 -11.64
C ARG A 119 14.50 9.27 -12.06
N GLU A 120 14.55 9.92 -13.21
CA GLU A 120 15.76 10.61 -13.67
C GLU A 120 16.16 11.74 -12.71
N ALA A 121 15.20 12.56 -12.26
CA ALA A 121 15.45 13.61 -11.28
C ALA A 121 15.97 13.07 -9.93
N MET A 122 15.61 11.84 -9.58
CA MET A 122 15.98 11.20 -8.32
C MET A 122 17.26 10.36 -8.39
N LYS A 123 17.78 10.03 -9.59
CA LYS A 123 19.01 9.23 -9.74
C LYS A 123 20.22 9.85 -9.02
N ASP A 124 20.33 11.17 -9.05
CA ASP A 124 21.44 11.90 -8.42
C ASP A 124 21.28 12.02 -6.89
N GLN A 125 20.07 11.83 -6.38
CA GLN A 125 19.73 11.84 -4.95
C GLN A 125 19.68 10.41 -4.36
N ALA A 126 19.58 9.38 -5.21
CA ALA A 126 19.50 7.97 -4.85
C ALA A 126 20.82 7.38 -4.32
N THR A 127 21.92 8.12 -4.34
CA THR A 127 23.20 7.72 -3.71
C THR A 127 23.09 7.51 -2.20
N MET A 128 22.03 8.03 -1.56
CA MET A 128 21.74 7.80 -0.14
C MET A 128 20.64 6.75 0.12
N VAL A 129 20.02 6.19 -0.93
CA VAL A 129 18.97 5.18 -0.80
C VAL A 129 19.25 4.08 -1.83
N GLU A 130 20.06 3.09 -1.45
CA GLU A 130 20.03 1.82 -2.17
C GLU A 130 18.64 1.22 -1.97
N PRO A 131 17.84 1.01 -3.04
CA PRO A 131 16.59 0.30 -2.89
C PRO A 131 16.96 -1.11 -2.41
N PRO A 132 16.49 -1.56 -1.23
CA PRO A 132 16.83 -2.89 -0.70
C PRO A 132 16.37 -4.02 -1.64
N TYR A 133 15.51 -3.69 -2.61
CA TYR A 133 15.05 -4.59 -3.65
C TYR A 133 15.00 -3.88 -5.01
N ARG A 134 15.72 -4.41 -6.01
CA ARG A 134 15.50 -4.09 -7.43
C ARG A 134 15.05 -5.37 -8.12
N HIS A 135 14.01 -5.29 -8.95
CA HIS A 135 13.72 -6.40 -9.84
C HIS A 135 14.85 -6.50 -10.86
N TRP A 136 15.38 -7.70 -10.98
CA TRP A 136 16.37 -8.06 -11.98
C TRP A 136 15.63 -8.52 -13.24
N ASP A 137 16.15 -8.18 -14.42
CA ASP A 137 15.72 -8.79 -15.67
C ASP A 137 16.26 -10.23 -15.78
N GLU A 138 15.91 -10.90 -16.88
CA GLU A 138 16.33 -12.29 -17.14
C GLU A 138 17.86 -12.44 -17.21
N ASP A 139 18.58 -11.34 -17.49
CA ASP A 139 20.04 -11.28 -17.55
C ASP A 139 20.68 -10.93 -16.20
N GLY A 140 19.90 -10.80 -15.13
CA GLY A 140 20.41 -10.40 -13.82
C GLY A 140 20.87 -8.94 -13.77
N LYS A 141 20.32 -8.06 -14.62
CA LYS A 141 20.54 -6.61 -14.57
C LYS A 141 19.33 -5.90 -13.95
N PRO A 142 19.52 -4.78 -13.24
CA PRO A 142 18.39 -4.07 -12.67
C PRO A 142 17.46 -3.53 -13.76
N ARG A 143 16.15 -3.78 -13.65
CA ARG A 143 15.17 -3.27 -14.63
C ARG A 143 15.24 -1.74 -14.73
N SER A 144 15.50 -1.25 -15.93
CA SER A 144 15.73 0.17 -16.22
C SER A 144 14.45 1.02 -16.25
N THR A 145 13.27 0.38 -16.18
CA THR A 145 11.96 1.03 -16.30
C THR A 145 11.22 1.23 -14.98
N GLU A 146 11.70 0.64 -13.87
CA GLU A 146 11.03 0.75 -12.56
C GLU A 146 11.44 2.01 -11.80
N VAL A 147 10.51 2.79 -11.25
CA VAL A 147 10.89 4.04 -10.60
C VAL A 147 11.12 3.83 -9.09
N PRO A 148 12.15 4.47 -8.50
CA PRO A 148 12.40 4.34 -7.08
C PRO A 148 11.42 5.23 -6.31
N CYS A 149 10.43 4.64 -5.66
CA CYS A 149 9.76 5.24 -4.50
C CYS A 149 9.48 4.15 -3.47
N ALA A 150 9.72 4.48 -2.20
CA ALA A 150 9.93 3.63 -1.03
C ALA A 150 10.94 2.47 -1.16
N GLY A 151 11.13 1.87 -2.34
CA GLY A 151 11.73 0.54 -2.40
C GLY A 151 10.86 -0.41 -1.57
N SER A 152 11.42 -1.07 -0.56
CA SER A 152 10.63 -1.83 0.40
C SER A 152 9.97 -0.91 1.44
N VAL A 153 8.64 -0.97 1.56
CA VAL A 153 7.96 -0.43 2.75
C VAL A 153 8.19 -1.42 3.89
N VAL A 154 8.81 -0.96 4.97
CA VAL A 154 9.02 -1.75 6.19
C VAL A 154 8.07 -1.23 7.25
N ALA A 155 7.24 -2.10 7.82
CA ALA A 155 6.39 -1.76 8.96
C ALA A 155 6.67 -2.76 10.08
N TRP A 156 6.83 -2.28 11.31
CA TRP A 156 7.11 -3.12 12.47
C TRP A 156 6.44 -2.58 13.74
N ILE A 157 6.20 -3.47 14.69
CA ILE A 157 5.70 -3.12 16.02
C ILE A 157 6.85 -3.26 17.01
N ASP A 158 7.20 -2.19 17.71
CA ASP A 158 8.32 -2.17 18.65
C ASP A 158 8.00 -2.89 19.98
N ALA A 159 8.93 -2.82 20.93
CA ALA A 159 8.77 -3.46 22.24
C ALA A 159 7.57 -2.96 23.05
N GLY A 160 7.18 -1.70 22.88
CA GLY A 160 6.05 -1.07 23.55
C GLY A 160 4.73 -1.21 22.82
N GLY A 161 4.67 -1.96 21.71
CA GLY A 161 3.46 -2.10 20.92
C GLY A 161 3.25 -0.95 19.92
N LYS A 162 4.19 -0.02 19.77
CA LYS A 162 4.00 1.10 18.83
C LYS A 162 4.31 0.67 17.40
N LEU A 163 3.40 1.00 16.46
CA LEU A 163 3.66 0.87 15.02
C LEU A 163 4.70 1.90 14.56
N HIS A 164 5.71 1.41 13.85
CA HIS A 164 6.67 2.20 13.08
C HIS A 164 6.64 1.74 11.63
N HIS A 165 6.99 2.65 10.72
CA HIS A 165 7.14 2.29 9.33
C HIS A 165 8.15 3.20 8.64
N GLU A 166 8.82 2.66 7.63
CA GLU A 166 9.62 3.42 6.67
C GLU A 166 9.02 3.25 5.25
N PRO A 167 8.85 4.35 4.50
CA PRO A 167 9.23 5.73 4.85
C PRO A 167 8.32 6.35 5.92
N SER A 168 8.91 6.87 7.00
CA SER A 168 8.19 7.48 8.13
C SER A 168 7.62 8.85 7.77
N ALA A 169 6.58 9.31 8.48
CA ALA A 169 6.01 10.64 8.27
C ALA A 169 7.07 11.73 8.52
N GLY A 170 7.32 12.58 7.52
CA GLY A 170 8.31 13.66 7.63
C GLY A 170 9.78 13.25 7.47
N SER A 171 10.09 11.99 7.14
CA SER A 171 11.45 11.59 6.71
C SER A 171 11.88 12.36 5.45
N GLU A 172 13.18 12.43 5.17
CA GLU A 172 13.70 13.01 3.91
C GLU A 172 13.05 12.34 2.69
N HIS A 173 12.73 11.05 2.75
CA HIS A 173 11.94 10.37 1.74
C HIS A 173 10.52 10.93 1.63
N SER A 174 9.80 11.09 2.75
CA SER A 174 8.49 11.76 2.73
C SER A 174 8.57 13.22 2.25
N LYS A 175 9.66 13.95 2.54
CA LYS A 175 9.88 15.32 2.05
C LYS A 175 10.19 15.36 0.55
N LEU A 176 10.88 14.36 0.03
CA LEU A 176 11.11 14.15 -1.40
C LEU A 176 9.77 14.02 -2.14
N LEU A 177 8.85 13.25 -1.55
CA LEU A 177 7.48 13.08 -2.05
C LEU A 177 6.65 14.36 -1.99
N LEU A 178 6.99 15.32 -1.12
CA LEU A 178 6.36 16.64 -1.02
C LEU A 178 6.94 17.69 -1.97
N ARG A 179 8.07 17.40 -2.64
CA ARG A 179 8.64 18.26 -3.71
C ARG A 179 8.04 17.98 -5.09
N VAL A 180 7.11 17.04 -5.14
CA VAL A 180 6.26 16.76 -6.29
C VAL A 180 5.00 17.60 -6.07
N ASP A 181 4.67 18.51 -7.00
CA ASP A 181 3.64 19.57 -6.86
C ASP A 181 2.17 19.07 -6.78
N GLY A 182 1.91 17.88 -6.24
CA GLY A 182 0.56 17.35 -6.05
C GLY A 182 0.52 16.07 -5.22
N PRO A 183 -0.67 15.65 -4.72
CA PRO A 183 -0.84 14.36 -4.06
C PRO A 183 -0.35 13.24 -5.00
N LEU A 184 0.42 12.30 -4.46
CA LEU A 184 0.92 11.14 -5.20
C LEU A 184 -0.19 10.14 -5.59
N CYS A 185 -1.45 10.53 -5.52
CA CYS A 185 -2.57 9.80 -6.10
C CYS A 185 -3.27 10.83 -6.97
N GLN A 186 -3.27 10.61 -8.28
CA GLN A 186 -3.48 11.60 -9.34
C GLN A 186 -4.92 12.13 -9.45
N GLN A 187 -5.75 11.99 -8.42
CA GLN A 187 -7.03 12.67 -8.40
C GLN A 187 -7.08 13.68 -7.27
N ALA A 188 -7.28 14.94 -7.67
CA ALA A 188 -8.13 15.83 -6.90
C ALA A 188 -9.46 15.09 -6.70
N LEU A 189 -9.63 14.57 -5.50
CA LEU A 189 -10.84 13.89 -5.08
C LEU A 189 -11.84 14.99 -4.69
N ASP A 190 -12.56 15.48 -5.70
CA ASP A 190 -13.78 16.28 -5.55
C ASP A 190 -14.85 15.49 -4.78
#